data_AF-A0A9C5ZMF7-F1
#
_entry.id   AF-A0A9C5ZMF7-F1
#
_cell.length_a   1.000
_cell.length_b   1.000
_cell.length_c   1.000
_cell.angle_alpha   90.00
_cell.angle_beta   90.00
_cell.angle_gamma   90.00
#
_symmetry.space_group_name_H-M   'P 1'
#
loop_
_entity.id
_entity.type
_entity.pdbx_description
1 polymer ?
#
loop_
_entity_poly.entity_id
_entity_poly.type
_entity_poly.pdbx_seq_one_letter_code
_entity_poly.pdbx_strand_id
1 'polypeptide(L)'
;MFSIIHGTVKLCDTLKGRNLLPENSIDNFYLEEAYVKPVYETDELRHLSEGLSFTIMGKALPKAEGFAVDFRRENLERDIALRVTVLANRNLIARNSRKSLIWGVDELDTELAFKLQPGKYIQLQILVTNEAFMIALNGFHIAKYTHRMSLENIDKFLVHGCVANVNVEQKFVDIYPQSPDKTLHMERVSARALDREDDD
;
A
#
# COMPACT_ATOMS: atom_id res chain seq x y z
N MET A 1 26.13 23.81 24.04
CA MET A 1 24.94 24.67 23.92
C MET A 1 24.50 24.61 22.47
N PHE A 2 23.60 23.70 22.11
CA PHE A 2 23.06 23.62 20.74
C PHE A 2 21.58 23.99 20.82
N SER A 3 21.22 25.03 20.07
CA SER A 3 19.89 25.59 19.97
C SER A 3 19.40 25.44 18.53
N ILE A 4 18.17 24.94 18.40
CA ILE A 4 17.18 25.09 17.31
C ILE A 4 17.59 24.62 15.91
N ILE A 5 16.85 23.67 15.32
CA ILE A 5 15.99 23.91 14.12
C ILE A 5 14.77 22.95 14.17
N HIS A 6 13.56 23.53 14.17
CA HIS A 6 12.32 22.83 13.87
C HIS A 6 12.34 22.40 12.39
N GLY A 7 12.36 21.11 12.12
CA GLY A 7 12.27 20.61 10.74
C GLY A 7 12.09 19.11 10.74
N THR A 8 10.86 18.67 10.54
CA THR A 8 10.54 17.28 10.23
C THR A 8 11.32 16.89 8.97
N VAL A 9 12.42 16.14 9.13
CA VAL A 9 13.16 15.56 8.00
C VAL A 9 12.21 14.55 7.35
N LYS A 10 11.59 14.96 6.24
CA LYS A 10 10.71 14.09 5.46
C LYS A 10 11.57 13.00 4.83
N LEU A 11 11.11 11.76 4.91
CA LEU A 11 11.71 10.58 4.25
C LEU A 11 12.16 10.87 2.81
N CYS A 12 11.39 11.69 2.08
CA CYS A 12 11.68 12.09 0.70
C CYS A 12 12.97 12.94 0.51
N ASP A 13 13.53 13.54 1.57
CA ASP A 13 14.80 14.29 1.51
C ASP A 13 16.02 13.42 1.87
N THR A 14 15.83 12.34 2.65
CA THR A 14 16.89 11.43 3.10
C THR A 14 17.38 10.49 1.98
N LEU A 15 16.56 10.26 0.95
CA LEU A 15 16.86 9.38 -0.19
C LEU A 15 17.95 9.91 -1.14
N LYS A 16 18.58 11.05 -0.84
CA LYS A 16 19.56 11.69 -1.73
C LYS A 16 21.03 11.45 -1.39
N GLY A 17 21.35 10.70 -0.34
CA GLY A 17 22.76 10.50 -0.03
C GLY A 17 23.05 9.43 0.99
N ARG A 18 23.33 8.21 0.50
CA ARG A 18 24.30 7.25 1.08
C ARG A 18 24.47 6.06 0.13
N ASN A 19 25.63 6.00 -0.54
CA ASN A 19 26.09 4.86 -1.35
C ASN A 19 26.62 3.72 -0.45
N LEU A 20 25.80 3.13 0.43
CA LEU A 20 26.29 2.07 1.32
C LEU A 20 25.22 1.04 1.70
N LEU A 21 24.48 0.45 0.77
CA LEU A 21 23.72 -0.79 1.03
C LEU A 21 23.58 -1.62 -0.26
N PRO A 22 23.46 -2.97 -0.16
CA PRO A 22 23.38 -3.86 -1.32
C PRO A 22 22.23 -3.51 -2.28
N GLU A 23 22.40 -3.80 -3.57
CA GLU A 23 21.56 -3.36 -4.70
C GLU A 23 20.10 -3.89 -4.74
N ASN A 24 19.62 -4.56 -3.69
CA ASN A 24 18.24 -5.03 -3.61
C ASN A 24 17.35 -3.96 -2.98
N SER A 25 16.55 -3.30 -3.82
CA SER A 25 15.81 -2.08 -3.49
C SER A 25 14.70 -2.21 -2.45
N ILE A 26 14.20 -3.41 -2.22
CA ILE A 26 13.12 -3.66 -1.25
C ILE A 26 13.71 -3.75 0.18
N ASP A 27 14.88 -4.35 0.32
CA ASP A 27 15.58 -4.45 1.62
C ASP A 27 15.94 -3.08 2.19
N ASN A 28 16.37 -2.14 1.33
CA ASN A 28 16.65 -0.76 1.74
C ASN A 28 15.37 -0.03 2.20
N PHE A 29 14.26 -0.26 1.51
CA PHE A 29 12.96 0.29 1.90
C PHE A 29 12.51 -0.24 3.28
N TYR A 30 12.70 -1.54 3.55
CA TYR A 30 12.36 -2.13 4.85
C TYR A 30 13.25 -1.67 6.01
N LEU A 31 14.53 -1.41 5.77
CA LEU A 31 15.47 -0.97 6.81
C LEU A 31 15.30 0.51 7.18
N GLU A 32 14.95 1.38 6.23
CA GLU A 32 14.83 2.82 6.47
C GLU A 32 13.50 3.22 7.13
N GLU A 33 12.42 2.44 6.95
CA GLU A 33 11.10 2.74 7.52
C GLU A 33 10.96 2.43 9.02
N ALA A 34 11.77 1.53 9.58
CA ALA A 34 11.65 1.09 10.96
C ALA A 34 11.80 2.22 12.00
N TYR A 35 12.35 3.37 11.61
CA TYR A 35 12.59 4.54 12.47
C TYR A 35 11.80 5.78 12.07
N VAL A 36 10.89 5.67 11.10
CA VAL A 36 10.15 6.81 10.56
C VAL A 36 8.69 6.72 10.99
N LYS A 37 8.18 7.80 11.58
CA LYS A 37 6.79 7.88 12.02
C LYS A 37 5.85 7.63 10.83
N PRO A 38 4.83 6.75 10.97
CA PRO A 38 3.80 6.57 9.95
C PRO A 38 3.17 7.92 9.56
N VAL A 39 2.82 8.08 8.28
CA VAL A 39 2.05 9.23 7.80
C VAL A 39 0.57 9.11 8.17
N TYR A 40 0.11 7.89 8.44
CA TYR A 40 -1.19 7.59 9.03
C TYR A 40 -1.02 6.38 9.95
N GLU A 41 -1.65 6.43 11.12
CA GLU A 41 -1.80 5.31 12.03
C GLU A 41 -3.20 5.37 12.64
N THR A 42 -3.81 4.20 12.89
CA THR A 42 -5.08 4.13 13.60
C THR A 42 -5.07 3.01 14.64
N ASP A 43 -5.66 3.32 15.78
CA ASP A 43 -5.90 2.41 16.90
C ASP A 43 -7.35 1.90 16.89
N GLU A 44 -8.19 2.44 16.01
CA GLU A 44 -9.61 2.11 15.86
C GLU A 44 -9.79 1.13 14.69
N LEU A 45 -9.06 0.02 14.74
CA LEU A 45 -9.18 -1.02 13.74
C LEU A 45 -10.47 -1.82 14.00
N ARG A 46 -11.35 -1.91 13.01
CA ARG A 46 -12.49 -2.84 13.07
C ARG A 46 -11.96 -4.26 13.12
N HIS A 47 -12.71 -5.18 13.73
CA HIS A 47 -12.34 -6.59 13.74
C HIS A 47 -12.16 -7.11 12.30
N LEU A 48 -10.95 -7.56 11.99
CA LEU A 48 -10.63 -8.12 10.67
C LEU A 48 -11.40 -9.41 10.47
N SER A 49 -12.39 -9.33 9.58
CA SER A 49 -13.27 -10.42 9.21
C SER A 49 -13.61 -10.29 7.73
N GLU A 50 -14.11 -11.38 7.15
CA GLU A 50 -14.52 -11.41 5.75
C GLU A 50 -15.46 -10.24 5.40
N GLY A 51 -15.19 -9.62 4.25
CA GLY A 51 -15.96 -8.48 3.74
C GLY A 51 -15.43 -7.12 4.21
N LEU A 52 -14.58 -7.05 5.24
CA LEU A 52 -13.98 -5.78 5.66
C LEU A 52 -12.95 -5.31 4.62
N SER A 53 -13.16 -4.12 4.07
CA SER A 53 -12.30 -3.48 3.08
C SER A 53 -11.66 -2.22 3.65
N PHE A 54 -10.38 -2.04 3.32
CA PHE A 54 -9.59 -0.84 3.57
C PHE A 54 -9.33 -0.15 2.24
N THR A 55 -9.83 1.08 2.08
CA THR A 55 -9.57 1.90 0.90
C THR A 55 -8.64 3.05 1.29
N ILE A 56 -7.43 3.01 0.76
CA ILE A 56 -6.38 3.99 1.00
C ILE A 56 -6.29 4.89 -0.22
N MET A 57 -6.65 6.15 -0.04
CA MET A 57 -6.50 7.22 -1.02
C MET A 57 -5.32 8.10 -0.62
N GLY A 58 -4.44 8.40 -1.57
CA GLY A 58 -3.33 9.31 -1.30
C GLY A 58 -2.66 9.79 -2.57
N LYS A 59 -1.95 10.91 -2.48
CA LYS A 59 -1.15 11.47 -3.56
C LYS A 59 0.30 11.01 -3.42
N ALA A 60 0.78 10.19 -4.35
CA ALA A 60 2.19 9.83 -4.43
C ALA A 60 3.02 11.10 -4.63
N LEU A 61 4.07 11.31 -3.83
CA LEU A 61 4.88 12.52 -3.97
C LEU A 61 5.72 12.48 -5.28
N PRO A 62 5.95 13.63 -5.95
CA PRO A 62 6.85 13.68 -7.08
C PRO A 62 8.26 13.22 -6.67
N LYS A 63 8.87 12.31 -7.45
CA LYS A 63 10.16 11.66 -7.14
C LYS A 63 10.17 10.73 -5.91
N ALA A 64 9.01 10.38 -5.37
CA ALA A 64 8.89 9.34 -4.35
C ALA A 64 9.33 7.98 -4.91
N GLU A 65 10.07 7.23 -4.11
CA GLU A 65 10.36 5.83 -4.40
C GLU A 65 9.12 4.95 -4.18
N GLY A 66 8.39 5.16 -3.08
CA GLY A 66 7.16 4.44 -2.81
C GLY A 66 6.53 4.77 -1.46
N PHE A 67 5.49 4.01 -1.13
CA PHE A 67 4.82 3.99 0.17
C PHE A 67 4.47 2.55 0.53
N ALA A 68 4.22 2.30 1.81
CA ALA A 68 3.77 0.99 2.27
C ALA A 68 2.58 1.10 3.23
N VAL A 69 1.80 0.03 3.29
CA VAL A 69 0.73 -0.12 4.29
C VAL A 69 0.92 -1.42 5.05
N ASP A 70 0.69 -1.37 6.36
CA ASP A 70 0.88 -2.51 7.26
C ASP A 70 -0.39 -2.83 8.03
N PHE A 71 -0.69 -4.13 8.09
CA PHE A 71 -1.53 -4.75 9.10
C PHE A 71 -0.63 -5.33 10.18
N ARG A 72 -0.57 -4.67 11.34
CA ARG A 72 0.39 -4.97 12.41
C ARG A 72 -0.30 -5.42 13.69
N ARG A 73 0.38 -6.28 14.43
CA ARG A 73 0.04 -6.69 15.79
C ARG A 73 0.85 -5.89 16.80
N GLU A 74 0.27 -5.49 17.92
CA GLU A 74 1.01 -4.92 19.05
C GLU A 74 1.55 -5.97 20.05
N ASN A 75 2.13 -7.05 19.52
CA ASN A 75 2.99 -7.92 20.33
C ASN A 75 4.39 -7.31 20.50
N LEU A 76 5.25 -7.95 21.30
CA LEU A 76 6.59 -7.47 21.63
C LEU A 76 7.42 -7.17 20.37
N GLU A 77 7.32 -8.01 19.35
CA GLU A 77 8.08 -7.94 18.10
C GLU A 77 7.42 -7.04 17.04
N ARG A 78 6.19 -6.59 17.29
CA ARG A 78 5.36 -5.80 16.38
C ARG A 78 5.19 -6.48 15.03
N ASP A 79 4.76 -7.73 15.05
CA ASP A 79 4.63 -8.57 13.86
C ASP A 79 3.72 -7.92 12.81
N ILE A 80 4.09 -8.06 11.54
CA ILE A 80 3.35 -7.52 10.40
C ILE A 80 2.72 -8.69 9.65
N ALA A 81 1.40 -8.82 9.75
CA ALA A 81 0.64 -9.88 9.08
C ALA A 81 0.61 -9.67 7.56
N LEU A 82 0.52 -8.42 7.12
CA LEU A 82 0.63 -8.03 5.73
C LEU A 82 1.30 -6.66 5.65
N ARG A 83 2.37 -6.56 4.86
CA ARG A 83 2.88 -5.32 4.28
C ARG A 83 2.61 -5.32 2.79
N VAL A 84 2.01 -4.25 2.28
CA VAL A 84 1.94 -3.97 0.84
C VAL A 84 2.82 -2.76 0.55
N THR A 85 3.90 -2.97 -0.20
CA THR A 85 4.82 -1.92 -0.63
C THR A 85 4.52 -1.54 -2.07
N VAL A 86 4.26 -0.26 -2.32
CA VAL A 86 3.95 0.30 -3.64
C VAL A 86 5.10 1.20 -4.09
N LEU A 87 5.89 0.74 -5.06
CA LEU A 87 7.02 1.47 -5.62
C LEU A 87 6.64 2.10 -6.96
N ALA A 88 6.16 3.35 -6.91
CA ALA A 88 5.63 4.05 -8.09
C ALA A 88 6.68 4.32 -9.18
N ASN A 89 7.94 4.52 -8.81
CA ASN A 89 9.05 4.75 -9.74
C ASN A 89 9.46 3.49 -10.51
N ARG A 90 9.24 2.30 -9.93
CA ARG A 90 9.56 0.98 -10.50
C ARG A 90 8.33 0.27 -11.05
N ASN A 91 7.15 0.86 -10.85
CA ASN A 91 5.88 0.27 -11.21
C ASN A 91 5.72 -1.15 -10.61
N LEU A 92 6.07 -1.28 -9.33
CA LEU A 92 6.14 -2.56 -8.63
C LEU A 92 5.28 -2.50 -7.37
N ILE A 93 4.62 -3.62 -7.07
CA ILE A 93 3.94 -3.84 -5.80
C ILE A 93 4.48 -5.14 -5.21
N ALA A 94 4.93 -5.08 -3.96
CA ALA A 94 5.38 -6.24 -3.20
C ALA A 94 4.43 -6.51 -2.03
N ARG A 95 4.22 -7.78 -1.71
CA ARG A 95 3.48 -8.23 -0.52
C ARG A 95 4.35 -9.12 0.33
N ASN A 96 4.37 -8.91 1.63
CA ASN A 96 5.13 -9.75 2.55
C ASN A 96 4.55 -9.73 3.97
N SER A 97 5.08 -10.58 4.84
CA SER A 97 4.82 -10.64 6.27
C SER A 97 6.14 -10.60 7.03
N ARG A 98 6.12 -10.07 8.26
CA ARG A 98 7.27 -10.10 9.17
C ARG A 98 6.86 -10.74 10.49
N LYS A 99 7.45 -11.88 10.82
CA LYS A 99 7.17 -12.63 12.05
C LYS A 99 8.43 -12.74 12.89
N SER A 100 8.34 -12.43 14.18
CA SER A 100 9.47 -12.49 15.10
C SER A 100 10.69 -11.74 14.57
N LEU A 101 10.44 -10.53 14.05
CA LEU A 101 11.42 -9.65 13.40
C LEU A 101 12.02 -10.15 12.08
N ILE A 102 11.56 -11.28 11.53
CA ILE A 102 12.07 -11.88 10.29
C ILE A 102 11.07 -11.67 9.16
N TRP A 103 11.52 -11.07 8.06
CA TRP A 103 10.74 -10.95 6.82
C TRP A 103 10.63 -12.31 6.12
N GLY A 104 9.45 -12.60 5.58
CA GLY A 104 9.25 -13.73 4.68
C GLY A 104 9.77 -13.45 3.28
N VAL A 105 9.39 -14.30 2.33
CA VAL A 105 9.68 -14.09 0.91
C VAL A 105 8.67 -13.10 0.33
N ASP A 106 9.17 -12.08 -0.38
CA ASP A 106 8.35 -11.12 -1.11
C ASP A 106 7.58 -11.79 -2.25
N GLU A 107 6.30 -11.48 -2.36
CA GLU A 107 5.46 -11.81 -3.52
C GLU A 107 5.37 -10.58 -4.44
N LEU A 108 5.87 -10.69 -5.66
CA LEU A 108 6.00 -9.59 -6.63
C LEU A 108 5.12 -9.73 -7.88
N ASP A 109 4.51 -10.90 -8.06
CA ASP A 109 3.62 -11.24 -9.16
C ASP A 109 2.32 -10.43 -9.12
N THR A 110 1.83 -10.01 -10.29
CA THR A 110 0.56 -9.29 -10.38
C THR A 110 -0.27 -9.88 -11.51
N GLU A 111 -1.59 -10.00 -11.30
CA GLU A 111 -2.52 -10.56 -12.27
C GLU A 111 -2.78 -9.63 -13.46
N LEU A 112 -2.61 -8.32 -13.24
CA LEU A 112 -2.81 -7.29 -14.25
C LEU A 112 -1.59 -6.37 -14.33
N ALA A 113 -1.21 -5.99 -15.55
CA ALA A 113 -0.24 -4.93 -15.77
C ALA A 113 -0.85 -3.57 -15.42
N PHE A 114 -0.17 -2.79 -14.59
CA PHE A 114 -0.58 -1.42 -14.24
C PHE A 114 0.51 -0.42 -14.59
N LYS A 115 0.21 0.88 -14.48
CA LYS A 115 1.21 1.96 -14.57
C LYS A 115 0.96 3.03 -13.51
N LEU A 116 1.85 3.10 -12.53
CA LEU A 116 1.86 4.16 -11.53
C LEU A 116 2.47 5.45 -12.10
N GLN A 117 1.87 6.58 -11.77
CA GLN A 117 2.35 7.90 -12.19
C GLN A 117 2.76 8.70 -10.95
N PRO A 118 4.05 9.06 -10.80
CA PRO A 118 4.50 9.93 -9.71
C PRO A 118 3.72 11.25 -9.71
N GLY A 119 3.37 11.75 -8.51
CA GLY A 119 2.60 12.99 -8.37
C GLY A 119 1.08 12.83 -8.55
N LYS A 120 0.56 11.66 -8.92
CA LYS A 120 -0.88 11.38 -9.05
C LYS A 120 -1.47 10.74 -7.79
N TYR A 121 -2.79 10.81 -7.70
CA TYR A 121 -3.54 10.06 -6.70
C TYR A 121 -3.53 8.58 -7.04
N ILE A 122 -3.43 7.77 -6.00
CA ILE A 122 -3.50 6.31 -6.02
C ILE A 122 -4.61 5.91 -5.06
N GLN A 123 -5.42 4.95 -5.49
CA GLN A 123 -6.35 4.21 -4.65
C GLN A 123 -5.80 2.78 -4.48
N LEU A 124 -5.43 2.41 -3.27
CA LEU A 124 -5.13 1.03 -2.90
C LEU A 124 -6.32 0.50 -2.10
N GLN A 125 -6.93 -0.59 -2.54
CA GLN A 125 -8.01 -1.27 -1.82
C GLN A 125 -7.53 -2.65 -1.38
N ILE A 126 -7.69 -2.95 -0.09
CA ILE A 126 -7.36 -4.23 0.51
C ILE A 126 -8.61 -4.79 1.16
N LEU A 127 -9.15 -5.87 0.58
CA LEU A 127 -10.30 -6.60 1.11
C LEU A 127 -9.82 -7.81 1.91
N VAL A 128 -10.36 -7.98 3.11
CA VAL A 128 -10.17 -9.17 3.94
C VAL A 128 -11.16 -10.24 3.49
N THR A 129 -10.66 -11.43 3.16
CA THR A 129 -11.47 -12.65 2.93
C THR A 129 -11.03 -13.73 3.92
N ASN A 130 -11.73 -14.87 3.96
CA ASN A 130 -11.33 -15.98 4.82
C ASN A 130 -9.97 -16.57 4.47
N GLU A 131 -9.56 -16.53 3.21
CA GLU A 131 -8.34 -17.21 2.73
C GLU A 131 -7.17 -16.26 2.50
N ALA A 132 -7.45 -15.01 2.12
CA ALA A 132 -6.44 -14.06 1.69
C ALA A 132 -6.86 -12.59 1.87
N PHE A 133 -5.88 -11.70 1.78
CA PHE A 133 -6.13 -10.31 1.43
C PHE A 133 -6.23 -10.18 -0.10
N MET A 134 -7.30 -9.56 -0.59
CA MET A 134 -7.47 -9.24 -2.01
C MET A 134 -7.07 -7.78 -2.25
N ILE A 135 -6.15 -7.54 -3.18
CA ILE A 135 -5.52 -6.24 -3.39
C ILE A 135 -5.87 -5.69 -4.76
N ALA A 136 -6.45 -4.50 -4.76
CA ALA A 136 -6.80 -3.77 -5.97
C ALA A 136 -6.12 -2.41 -5.99
N LEU A 137 -5.75 -1.97 -7.18
CA LEU A 137 -5.13 -0.69 -7.45
C LEU A 137 -5.98 0.08 -8.46
N ASN A 138 -6.41 1.27 -8.08
CA ASN A 138 -7.22 2.16 -8.91
C ASN A 138 -8.48 1.48 -9.49
N GLY A 139 -9.14 0.61 -8.71
CA GLY A 139 -10.36 -0.11 -9.11
C GLY A 139 -10.13 -1.42 -9.86
N PHE A 140 -8.87 -1.83 -10.10
CA PHE A 140 -8.55 -3.09 -10.76
C PHE A 140 -7.92 -4.06 -9.77
N HIS A 141 -8.40 -5.30 -9.74
CA HIS A 141 -7.72 -6.36 -9.01
C HIS A 141 -6.33 -6.60 -9.61
N ILE A 142 -5.31 -6.67 -8.76
CA ILE A 142 -3.92 -6.85 -9.21
C ILE A 142 -3.22 -8.02 -8.53
N ALA A 143 -3.67 -8.43 -7.34
CA ALA A 143 -2.96 -9.42 -6.54
C ALA A 143 -3.84 -9.92 -5.40
N LYS A 144 -3.56 -11.14 -4.94
CA LYS A 144 -3.97 -11.63 -3.62
C LYS A 144 -2.75 -11.89 -2.74
N TYR A 145 -2.98 -12.03 -1.44
CA TYR A 145 -1.97 -12.44 -0.47
C TYR A 145 -2.58 -13.39 0.54
N THR A 146 -2.25 -14.67 0.44
CA THR A 146 -2.76 -15.72 1.34
C THR A 146 -2.33 -15.43 2.78
N HIS A 147 -3.24 -15.61 3.72
CA HIS A 147 -2.96 -15.34 5.13
C HIS A 147 -1.81 -16.21 5.65
N ARG A 148 -0.65 -15.59 5.95
CA ARG A 148 0.49 -16.27 6.59
C ARG A 148 0.41 -16.27 8.13
N MET A 149 -0.50 -15.47 8.68
CA MET A 149 -0.77 -15.36 10.12
C MET A 149 -2.28 -15.27 10.36
N SER A 150 -2.72 -15.65 11.56
CA SER A 150 -4.10 -15.45 11.98
C SER A 150 -4.48 -13.96 11.92
N LEU A 151 -5.72 -13.68 11.52
CA LEU A 151 -6.27 -12.32 11.58
C LEU A 151 -6.48 -11.83 13.02
N GLU A 152 -6.49 -12.75 13.98
CA GLU A 152 -6.56 -12.42 15.40
C GLU A 152 -5.36 -11.57 15.84
N ASN A 153 -5.65 -10.58 16.68
CA ASN A 153 -4.68 -9.66 17.27
C ASN A 153 -3.95 -8.75 16.28
N ILE A 154 -4.45 -8.63 15.03
CA ILE A 154 -4.10 -7.51 14.17
C ILE A 154 -4.94 -6.32 14.64
N ASP A 155 -4.29 -5.29 15.17
CA ASP A 155 -4.91 -4.18 15.88
C ASP A 155 -4.40 -2.80 15.46
N LYS A 156 -3.39 -2.74 14.57
CA LYS A 156 -2.93 -1.50 13.95
C LYS A 156 -2.98 -1.58 12.44
N PHE A 157 -3.38 -0.46 11.85
CA PHE A 157 -3.18 -0.18 10.44
C PHE A 157 -2.30 1.06 10.28
N LEU A 158 -1.25 0.95 9.48
CA LEU A 158 -0.24 1.98 9.31
C LEU A 158 -0.02 2.28 7.84
N VAL A 159 0.24 3.54 7.53
CA VAL A 159 0.73 3.96 6.21
C VAL A 159 2.07 4.65 6.41
N HIS A 160 3.06 4.22 5.64
CA HIS A 160 4.44 4.69 5.68
C HIS A 160 4.84 5.28 4.33
N GLY A 161 5.98 5.97 4.28
CA GLY A 161 6.59 6.35 3.01
C GLY A 161 6.14 7.69 2.42
N CYS A 162 6.42 7.87 1.13
CA CYS A 162 6.26 9.15 0.42
C CYS A 162 4.87 9.29 -0.24
N VAL A 163 3.83 9.31 0.59
CA VAL A 163 2.44 9.58 0.20
C VAL A 163 1.85 10.72 1.04
N ALA A 164 1.15 11.65 0.39
CA ALA A 164 0.50 12.80 1.03
C ALA A 164 -1.02 12.73 0.89
N ASN A 165 -1.74 13.51 1.71
CA ASN A 165 -3.20 13.56 1.72
C ASN A 165 -3.83 12.17 1.90
N VAL A 166 -3.25 11.39 2.82
CA VAL A 166 -3.71 10.02 3.10
C VAL A 166 -5.09 10.08 3.73
N ASN A 167 -6.04 9.38 3.12
CA ASN A 167 -7.34 9.07 3.68
C ASN A 167 -7.50 7.55 3.67
N VAL A 168 -7.97 6.99 4.77
CA VAL A 168 -8.22 5.55 4.92
C VAL A 168 -9.67 5.36 5.33
N GLU A 169 -10.43 4.66 4.49
CA GLU A 169 -11.80 4.27 4.78
C GLU A 169 -11.87 2.77 5.10
N GLN A 170 -12.54 2.43 6.20
CA GLN A 170 -12.83 1.05 6.60
C GLN A 170 -14.33 0.77 6.42
N LYS A 171 -14.68 -0.16 5.52
CA LYS A 171 -16.07 -0.44 5.17
C LYS A 171 -16.27 -1.91 4.84
N PHE A 172 -17.40 -2.49 5.27
CA PHE A 172 -17.84 -3.80 4.77
C PHE A 172 -18.40 -3.64 3.36
N VAL A 173 -17.93 -4.48 2.43
CA VAL A 173 -18.29 -4.40 1.01
C VAL A 173 -18.79 -5.74 0.50
N ASP A 174 -19.85 -5.69 -0.29
CA ASP A 174 -20.41 -6.89 -0.96
C ASP A 174 -19.86 -7.05 -2.39
N ILE A 175 -19.22 -6.00 -2.92
CA ILE A 175 -18.66 -5.95 -4.26
C ILE A 175 -17.22 -5.48 -4.19
N TYR A 176 -16.35 -6.23 -4.86
CA TYR A 176 -14.92 -5.95 -4.99
C TYR A 176 -14.45 -6.29 -6.41
N PRO A 177 -13.52 -5.52 -7.01
CA PRO A 177 -12.95 -4.28 -6.51
C PRO A 177 -13.91 -3.09 -6.66
N GLN A 178 -13.78 -2.09 -5.79
CA GLN A 178 -14.52 -0.83 -5.88
C GLN A 178 -13.71 0.15 -6.73
N SER A 179 -14.31 0.62 -7.83
CA SER A 179 -13.72 1.69 -8.61
C SER A 179 -13.92 3.04 -7.90
N PRO A 180 -12.96 3.98 -8.01
CA PRO A 180 -13.24 5.37 -7.68
C PRO A 180 -14.46 5.85 -8.46
N ASP A 181 -15.30 6.71 -7.88
CA ASP A 181 -16.46 7.29 -8.56
C ASP A 181 -16.10 7.72 -9.98
N LYS A 182 -16.95 7.37 -10.96
CA LYS A 182 -16.73 7.52 -12.41
C LYS A 182 -15.91 8.75 -12.76
N THR A 183 -14.60 8.57 -12.89
CA THR A 183 -13.74 9.62 -13.44
C THR A 183 -13.97 9.65 -14.95
N LEU A 184 -13.91 10.84 -15.55
CA LEU A 184 -14.01 11.06 -17.02
C LEU A 184 -13.14 10.11 -17.85
N HIS A 185 -12.07 9.58 -17.26
CA HIS A 185 -11.23 8.57 -17.91
C HIS A 185 -11.93 7.22 -18.07
N MET A 186 -12.68 6.76 -17.07
CA MET A 186 -13.46 5.51 -17.17
C MET A 186 -14.58 5.65 -18.20
N GLU A 187 -15.26 6.80 -18.28
CA GLU A 187 -16.24 7.06 -19.35
C GLU A 187 -15.63 6.93 -20.75
N ARG A 188 -14.39 7.44 -20.93
CA ARG A 188 -13.66 7.33 -22.21
C ARG A 188 -13.20 5.91 -22.52
N VAL A 189 -12.88 5.11 -21.51
CA VAL A 189 -12.50 3.71 -21.68
C VAL A 189 -13.72 2.85 -21.98
N SER A 190 -14.84 3.07 -21.29
CA SER A 190 -16.11 2.40 -21.58
C SER A 190 -16.69 2.79 -22.94
N ALA A 191 -16.59 4.07 -23.34
CA ALA A 191 -17.00 4.50 -24.68
C ALA A 191 -16.20 3.80 -25.78
N ARG A 192 -14.87 3.72 -25.63
CA ARG A 192 -13.99 3.00 -26.57
C ARG A 192 -14.16 1.48 -26.61
N ALA A 193 -14.77 0.90 -25.58
CA ALA A 193 -15.09 -0.53 -25.55
C ALA A 193 -16.39 -0.82 -26.31
N LEU A 194 -17.38 0.07 -26.22
CA LEU A 194 -18.65 -0.04 -26.95
C LEU A 194 -18.48 0.22 -28.45
N ASP A 195 -17.58 1.13 -28.86
CA ASP A 195 -17.30 1.40 -30.28
C ASP A 195 -16.62 0.23 -31.03
N ARG A 196 -16.26 -0.86 -30.35
CA ARG A 196 -15.62 -2.04 -30.96
C ARG A 196 -16.56 -3.23 -31.18
N GLU A 197 -17.79 -3.16 -30.70
CA GLU A 197 -18.76 -4.26 -30.82
C GLU A 197 -19.70 -4.11 -32.05
N ASP A 198 -19.60 -3.01 -32.81
CA ASP A 198 -20.49 -2.70 -33.94
C ASP A 198 -19.88 -2.97 -35.33
N ASP A 199 -18.72 -3.63 -35.42
CA ASP A 199 -17.96 -3.82 -36.68
C ASP A 199 -17.84 -5.28 -37.18
N ASP A 200 -18.69 -6.20 -36.70
CA ASP A 200 -18.78 -7.61 -37.16
C ASP A 200 -20.14 -7.95 -37.81
#